data_AF-A0A953Q391-F1
#
_entry.id   AF-A0A953Q391-F1
#
_cell.length_a   1.000
_cell.length_b   1.000
_cell.length_c   1.000
_cell.angle_alpha   90.00
_cell.angle_beta   90.00
_cell.angle_gamma   90.00
#
_symmetry.space_group_name_H-M   'P 1'
#
loop_
_entity.id
_entity.type
_entity.pdbx_description
1 polymer ?
#
loop_
_entity_poly.entity_id
_entity_poly.type
_entity_poly.pdbx_seq_one_letter_code
_entity_poly.pdbx_strand_id
1 'polypeptide(L)'
;MKIFRSVLFIVLLALAGAVTAGVFLPGESSNIPAPGKAAAGAKPAPLVDQRPLEWARRIAALATTPEEQRFAQEALRLADQEVDLAFTDALRNTNQPSGAQTPEVRAIEARIQQDEAAVKAGEDRIKDLTDQAARPKGSKQENLQEQIELTKAELALDQDALTDAQADLLRAGGDAHSRIQQLLEEHEETEHVNATAQSPPVSGAGSPRHNLLARLGEWRALSATQAQLQRAQGETLNKAMALSQNHAALEKQVRDEQAQKREIAQQASSLLREGKQGSRTDSKVAATAALASLKKLTAAEKNLADLDGRVRDLQNLSGVYGNWSALIVSRRRALLHDILIGVLWIIAAILAAILIGGAIDHWFERVTSDRKQLFTLRAVARFTVQALAVVAILLLIFGPPNQLSTFLGLAGAGLTVALKDFIVSFFGWFVLMGRNGIRVGDWVEINGVRGQVVEISLLRTVLLETGNWTEAGHPTGRKVTFLNSFAVEGHYFNFTTSGQWLWDELRVRIPQDEDPYPLIAKLRALVAEETKGEAQLAEKDWEHVTRRYGVRVFSADPTVDVRATEEGLEVTVRYITRAAERYEVRSRLGHAAIRLLHGRGETAPPPEAVIAGPAGAGENVAK
;
A
#
# COMPACT_ATOMS: atom_id res chain seq x y z
N MET A 1 9.24 12.40 29.83
CA MET A 1 10.13 12.66 28.67
C MET A 1 11.25 11.63 28.47
N LYS A 2 11.96 11.19 29.51
CA LYS A 2 13.05 10.19 29.38
C LYS A 2 12.58 8.84 28.81
N ILE A 3 11.49 8.29 29.34
CA ILE A 3 10.95 6.97 28.92
C ILE A 3 10.55 6.95 27.44
N PHE A 4 9.94 8.02 26.93
CA PHE A 4 9.53 8.11 25.52
C PHE A 4 10.73 8.23 24.57
N ARG A 5 11.80 8.94 24.98
CA ARG A 5 13.07 8.96 24.23
C ARG A 5 13.77 7.60 24.23
N SER A 6 13.72 6.87 25.35
CA SER A 6 14.27 5.52 25.47
C SER A 6 13.52 4.52 24.61
N VAL A 7 12.18 4.53 24.63
CA VAL A 7 11.34 3.67 23.78
C VAL A 7 11.57 3.99 22.31
N LEU A 8 11.68 5.27 21.94
CA LEU A 8 11.96 5.67 20.57
C LEU A 8 13.36 5.24 20.10
N PHE A 9 14.37 5.32 20.96
CA PHE A 9 15.73 4.86 20.66
C PHE A 9 15.77 3.33 20.49
N ILE A 10 14.99 2.60 21.28
CA ILE A 10 14.80 1.15 21.15
C ILE A 10 14.05 0.83 19.85
N VAL A 11 13.04 1.60 19.46
CA VAL A 11 12.32 1.43 18.19
C VAL A 11 13.21 1.76 17.00
N LEU A 12 14.06 2.79 17.08
CA LEU A 12 15.07 3.11 16.07
C LEU A 12 16.15 2.03 15.97
N LEU A 13 16.60 1.49 17.10
CA LEU A 13 17.53 0.35 17.14
C LEU A 13 16.88 -0.95 16.64
N ALA A 14 15.58 -1.14 16.90
CA ALA A 14 14.83 -2.30 16.41
C ALA A 14 14.52 -2.17 14.92
N LEU A 15 14.26 -0.96 14.40
CA LEU A 15 14.13 -0.68 12.96
C LEU A 15 15.47 -0.83 12.25
N ALA A 16 16.55 -0.27 12.80
CA ALA A 16 17.90 -0.46 12.29
C ALA A 16 18.31 -1.94 12.35
N GLY A 17 17.96 -2.63 13.44
CA GLY A 17 18.14 -4.06 13.66
C GLY A 17 17.31 -4.93 12.72
N ALA A 18 16.09 -4.52 12.36
CA ALA A 18 15.23 -5.22 11.41
C ALA A 18 15.63 -4.95 9.96
N VAL A 19 16.23 -3.80 9.67
CA VAL A 19 16.85 -3.50 8.37
C VAL A 19 18.14 -4.30 8.21
N THR A 20 19.00 -4.36 9.22
CA THR A 20 20.20 -5.21 9.18
C THR A 20 19.82 -6.68 9.18
N ALA A 21 18.90 -7.13 10.03
CA ALA A 21 18.40 -8.50 10.00
C ALA A 21 17.61 -8.82 8.73
N GLY A 22 16.92 -7.86 8.10
CA GLY A 22 16.26 -8.05 6.80
C GLY A 22 17.25 -8.22 5.65
N VAL A 23 18.42 -7.58 5.74
CA VAL A 23 19.53 -7.74 4.79
C VAL A 23 20.32 -9.03 5.03
N PHE A 24 20.39 -9.52 6.27
CA PHE A 24 21.26 -10.63 6.66
C PHE A 24 20.56 -11.94 7.09
N LEU A 25 19.25 -11.94 7.37
CA LEU A 25 18.50 -13.16 7.66
C LEU A 25 18.17 -13.84 6.33
N PRO A 26 18.67 -15.07 6.09
CA PRO A 26 18.15 -15.90 5.02
C PRO A 26 16.67 -16.16 5.35
N GLY A 27 15.76 -15.51 4.63
CA GLY A 27 14.35 -15.84 4.71
C GLY A 27 14.19 -17.34 4.47
N GLU A 28 13.34 -18.00 5.26
CA GLU A 28 12.97 -19.41 5.06
C GLU A 28 12.75 -19.62 3.58
N SER A 29 13.73 -20.27 2.96
CA SER A 29 13.63 -20.66 1.58
C SER A 29 12.44 -21.58 1.56
N SER A 30 11.40 -21.21 0.80
CA SER A 30 10.52 -22.22 0.23
C SER A 30 11.45 -23.19 -0.47
N ASN A 31 11.79 -24.27 0.24
CA ASN A 31 12.56 -25.38 -0.25
C ASN A 31 11.63 -26.07 -1.23
N ILE A 32 11.50 -25.50 -2.42
CA ILE A 32 11.18 -26.30 -3.59
C ILE A 32 12.35 -27.28 -3.64
N PRO A 33 12.11 -28.59 -3.40
CA PRO A 33 13.18 -29.56 -3.38
C PRO A 33 13.89 -29.47 -4.73
N ALA A 34 15.22 -29.37 -4.69
CA ALA A 34 16.03 -29.52 -5.89
C ALA A 34 15.57 -30.78 -6.63
N PRO A 35 15.43 -30.76 -7.96
CA PRO A 35 15.13 -31.96 -8.72
C PRO A 35 16.21 -33.00 -8.41
N GLY A 36 15.82 -34.03 -7.63
CA GLY A 36 16.66 -35.16 -7.27
C GLY A 36 17.78 -34.91 -6.25
N LYS A 37 17.46 -34.61 -4.98
CA LYS A 37 18.27 -35.17 -3.89
C LYS A 37 17.81 -36.61 -3.66
N ALA A 38 18.55 -37.55 -4.25
CA ALA A 38 18.34 -38.97 -4.06
C ALA A 38 18.35 -39.30 -2.55
N ALA A 39 17.23 -39.81 -2.06
CA ALA A 39 17.23 -40.62 -0.85
C ALA A 39 18.20 -41.78 -1.07
N ALA A 40 19.01 -42.10 -0.07
CA ALA A 40 19.94 -43.22 -0.07
C ALA A 40 19.17 -44.53 -0.27
N GLY A 41 19.04 -44.90 -1.54
CA GLY A 41 18.34 -46.06 -2.07
C GLY A 41 18.60 -46.06 -3.56
N ALA A 42 19.68 -46.73 -3.96
CA ALA A 42 20.22 -46.72 -5.31
C ALA A 42 19.16 -47.17 -6.33
N LYS A 43 18.48 -46.20 -6.96
CA LYS A 43 17.90 -46.38 -8.29
C LYS A 43 19.06 -46.25 -9.29
N PRO A 44 19.12 -47.08 -10.34
CA PRO A 44 20.11 -46.93 -11.40
C PRO A 44 20.00 -45.50 -11.96
N ALA A 45 21.16 -44.89 -12.27
CA ALA A 45 21.22 -43.56 -12.86
C ALA A 45 20.25 -43.47 -14.06
N PRO A 46 19.49 -42.38 -14.22
CA PRO A 46 18.58 -42.24 -15.34
C PRO A 46 19.35 -42.37 -16.65
N LEU A 47 18.79 -43.11 -17.62
CA LEU A 47 19.43 -43.35 -18.92
C LEU A 47 19.68 -42.05 -19.69
N VAL A 48 18.88 -41.00 -19.46
CA VAL A 48 19.03 -39.65 -20.01
C VAL A 48 18.80 -38.61 -18.91
N ASP A 49 19.66 -37.60 -18.82
CA ASP A 49 19.60 -36.57 -17.78
C ASP A 49 18.74 -35.37 -18.21
N GLN A 50 17.47 -35.35 -17.79
CA GLN A 50 16.48 -34.31 -18.09
C GLN A 50 16.50 -33.10 -17.13
N ARG A 51 17.40 -33.08 -16.14
CA ARG A 51 17.43 -32.03 -15.09
C ARG A 51 17.51 -30.59 -15.63
N PRO A 52 18.26 -30.28 -16.71
CA PRO A 52 18.35 -28.91 -17.22
C PRO A 52 16.99 -28.36 -17.68
N LEU A 53 16.17 -29.19 -18.31
CA LEU A 53 14.82 -28.83 -18.74
C LEU A 53 13.85 -28.69 -17.57
N GLU A 54 13.91 -29.59 -16.58
CA GLU A 54 13.12 -29.46 -15.36
C GLU A 54 13.41 -28.14 -14.62
N TRP A 55 14.68 -27.77 -14.52
CA TRP A 55 15.10 -26.49 -13.96
C TRP A 55 14.59 -25.30 -14.78
N ALA A 56 14.75 -25.35 -16.10
CA ALA A 56 14.28 -24.29 -16.99
C ALA A 56 12.77 -24.08 -16.84
N ARG A 57 11.96 -25.15 -16.79
CA ARG A 57 10.51 -25.10 -16.56
C ARG A 57 10.16 -24.51 -15.19
N ARG A 58 10.86 -24.91 -14.12
CA ARG A 58 10.62 -24.38 -12.76
C ARG A 58 10.94 -22.90 -12.65
N ILE A 59 12.06 -22.46 -13.21
CA ILE A 59 12.48 -21.06 -13.15
C ILE A 59 11.61 -20.21 -14.09
N ALA A 60 11.22 -20.73 -15.26
CA ALA A 60 10.32 -20.06 -16.18
C ALA A 60 8.96 -19.71 -15.54
N ALA A 61 8.46 -20.58 -14.66
CA ALA A 61 7.23 -20.31 -13.89
C ALA A 61 7.34 -19.12 -12.93
N LEU A 62 8.56 -18.67 -12.60
CA LEU A 62 8.81 -17.51 -11.73
C LEU A 62 8.94 -16.19 -12.51
N ALA A 63 8.94 -16.23 -13.85
CA ALA A 63 9.07 -15.05 -14.68
C ALA A 63 7.81 -14.18 -14.61
N THR A 64 7.93 -13.00 -14.00
CA THR A 64 6.79 -12.08 -13.79
C THR A 64 6.74 -10.96 -14.81
N THR A 65 7.88 -10.57 -15.37
CA THR A 65 7.96 -9.41 -16.27
C THR A 65 8.32 -9.78 -17.70
N PRO A 66 7.99 -8.95 -18.70
CA PRO A 66 8.23 -9.28 -20.11
C PRO A 66 9.70 -9.59 -20.43
N GLU A 67 10.63 -8.94 -19.73
CA GLU A 67 12.07 -9.21 -19.86
C GLU A 67 12.45 -10.57 -19.27
N GLU A 68 11.90 -10.91 -18.08
CA GLU A 68 12.11 -12.21 -17.45
C GLU A 68 11.51 -13.34 -18.30
N GLN A 69 10.36 -13.11 -18.94
CA GLN A 69 9.73 -14.08 -19.84
C GLN A 69 10.57 -14.37 -21.07
N ARG A 70 11.29 -13.36 -21.61
CA ARG A 70 12.23 -13.57 -22.71
C ARG A 70 13.39 -14.48 -22.30
N PHE A 71 13.99 -14.23 -21.14
CA PHE A 71 15.04 -15.11 -20.61
C PHE A 71 14.51 -16.52 -20.30
N ALA A 72 13.29 -16.64 -19.79
CA ALA A 72 12.65 -17.93 -19.55
C ALA A 72 12.44 -18.73 -20.84
N GLN A 73 11.94 -18.10 -21.90
CA GLN A 73 11.76 -18.74 -23.21
C GLN A 73 13.09 -19.16 -23.82
N GLU A 74 14.12 -18.32 -23.72
CA GLU A 74 15.45 -18.65 -24.22
C GLU A 74 16.10 -19.80 -23.43
N ALA A 75 15.94 -19.81 -22.10
CA ALA A 75 16.42 -20.89 -21.25
C ALA A 75 15.70 -22.23 -21.54
N LEU A 76 14.38 -22.20 -21.75
CA LEU A 76 13.61 -23.38 -22.15
C LEU A 76 14.10 -23.93 -23.49
N ARG A 77 14.26 -23.07 -24.50
CA ARG A 77 14.74 -23.47 -25.82
C ARG A 77 16.14 -24.11 -25.77
N LEU A 78 17.06 -23.54 -24.99
CA LEU A 78 18.41 -24.08 -24.84
C LEU A 78 18.44 -25.38 -24.03
N ALA A 79 17.56 -25.51 -23.03
CA ALA A 79 17.45 -26.73 -22.24
C ALA A 79 16.84 -27.89 -23.02
N ASP A 80 15.84 -27.63 -23.87
CA ASP A 80 15.30 -28.59 -24.86
C ASP A 80 16.43 -29.12 -25.73
N GLN A 81 17.17 -28.21 -26.38
CA GLN A 81 18.25 -28.57 -27.29
C GLN A 81 19.30 -29.47 -26.62
N GLU A 82 19.65 -29.20 -25.36
CA GLU A 82 20.58 -30.07 -24.62
C GLU A 82 20.00 -31.46 -24.33
N VAL A 83 18.71 -31.53 -23.98
CA VAL A 83 18.02 -32.79 -23.69
C VAL A 83 17.85 -33.62 -24.96
N ASP A 84 17.51 -33.01 -26.09
CA ASP A 84 17.44 -33.67 -27.41
C ASP A 84 18.79 -34.29 -27.77
N LEU A 85 19.87 -33.51 -27.68
CA LEU A 85 21.22 -34.02 -27.91
C LEU A 85 21.57 -35.16 -26.94
N ALA A 86 21.19 -35.04 -25.65
CA ALA A 86 21.39 -36.11 -24.67
C ALA A 86 20.63 -37.40 -25.03
N PHE A 87 19.41 -37.31 -25.56
CA PHE A 87 18.67 -38.47 -26.08
C PHE A 87 19.37 -39.09 -27.29
N THR A 88 19.86 -38.27 -28.23
CA THR A 88 20.57 -38.78 -29.42
C THR A 88 21.91 -39.44 -29.08
N ASP A 89 22.62 -38.96 -28.06
CA ASP A 89 23.83 -39.56 -27.52
C ASP A 89 23.52 -40.90 -26.84
N ALA A 90 22.48 -40.92 -26.00
CA ALA A 90 22.06 -42.14 -25.30
C ALA A 90 21.61 -43.25 -26.26
N LEU A 91 20.75 -42.94 -27.25
CA LEU A 91 20.30 -43.91 -28.28
C LEU A 91 21.46 -44.49 -29.10
N ARG A 92 22.55 -43.73 -29.27
CA ARG A 92 23.73 -44.18 -30.02
C ARG A 92 24.65 -45.04 -29.16
N ASN A 93 24.82 -44.70 -27.90
CA ASN A 93 25.66 -45.46 -26.97
C ASN A 93 25.06 -46.83 -26.64
N THR A 94 23.73 -47.00 -26.68
CA THR A 94 23.09 -48.33 -26.56
C THR A 94 23.37 -49.24 -27.76
N ASN A 95 23.66 -48.67 -28.94
CA ASN A 95 23.98 -49.44 -30.14
C ASN A 95 25.46 -49.88 -30.19
N GLN A 96 26.27 -49.53 -29.17
CA GLN A 96 27.61 -50.09 -28.99
C GLN A 96 27.56 -51.29 -28.04
N PRO A 97 28.09 -52.47 -28.42
CA PRO A 97 28.09 -53.66 -27.57
C PRO A 97 29.00 -53.42 -26.36
N SER A 98 28.42 -52.95 -25.26
CA SER A 98 29.15 -52.61 -24.04
C SER A 98 28.57 -53.38 -22.85
N GLY A 99 29.11 -54.58 -22.64
CA GLY A 99 29.80 -54.91 -21.39
C GLY A 99 29.05 -54.92 -20.06
N ALA A 100 27.74 -55.20 -19.99
CA ALA A 100 27.08 -55.54 -18.71
C ALA A 100 25.77 -56.34 -18.86
N GLN A 101 25.66 -57.20 -19.88
CA GLN A 101 24.45 -58.02 -20.04
C GLN A 101 24.45 -59.20 -19.05
N THR A 102 23.34 -59.35 -18.34
CA THR A 102 23.00 -60.55 -17.56
C THR A 102 22.98 -61.79 -18.47
N PRO A 103 23.26 -62.99 -17.95
CA PRO A 103 23.27 -64.22 -18.76
C PRO A 103 21.91 -64.49 -19.44
N GLU A 104 20.80 -64.04 -18.85
CA GLU A 104 19.46 -64.11 -19.43
C GLU A 104 19.30 -63.20 -20.66
N VAL A 105 19.78 -61.96 -20.60
CA VAL A 105 19.72 -61.01 -21.73
C VAL A 105 20.58 -61.51 -22.90
N ARG A 106 21.76 -62.10 -22.64
CA ARG A 106 22.57 -62.72 -23.69
C ARG A 106 21.88 -63.90 -24.38
N ALA A 107 21.13 -64.71 -23.63
CA ALA A 107 20.41 -65.83 -24.20
C ALA A 107 19.25 -65.36 -25.09
N ILE A 108 18.56 -64.29 -24.70
CA ILE A 108 17.49 -63.68 -25.50
C ILE A 108 18.06 -63.01 -26.75
N GLU A 109 19.18 -62.27 -26.64
CA GLU A 109 19.85 -61.69 -27.81
C GLU A 109 20.35 -62.76 -28.79
N ALA A 110 20.87 -63.89 -28.30
CA ALA A 110 21.25 -65.01 -29.15
C ALA A 110 20.05 -65.62 -29.89
N ARG A 111 18.87 -65.71 -29.24
CA ARG A 111 17.61 -66.11 -29.89
C ARG A 111 17.20 -65.11 -30.97
N ILE A 112 17.23 -63.81 -30.67
CA ILE A 112 16.93 -62.75 -31.65
C ILE A 112 17.83 -62.86 -32.89
N GLN A 113 19.14 -63.07 -32.72
CA GLN A 113 20.03 -63.25 -33.88
C GLN A 113 19.73 -64.51 -34.69
N GLN A 114 19.31 -65.60 -34.02
CA GLN A 114 18.90 -66.82 -34.69
C GLN A 114 17.60 -66.60 -35.49
N ASP A 115 16.62 -65.92 -34.89
CA ASP A 115 15.32 -65.63 -35.50
C ASP A 115 15.47 -64.62 -36.66
N GLU A 116 16.32 -63.59 -36.53
CA GLU A 116 16.68 -62.67 -37.62
C GLU A 116 17.34 -63.42 -38.80
N ALA A 117 18.22 -64.38 -38.51
CA ALA A 117 18.86 -65.19 -39.53
C ALA A 117 17.84 -66.12 -40.23
N ALA A 118 16.85 -66.64 -39.51
CA ALA A 118 15.76 -67.45 -40.05
C ALA A 118 14.85 -66.63 -40.96
N VAL A 119 14.40 -65.45 -40.51
CA VAL A 119 13.61 -64.49 -41.32
C VAL A 119 14.34 -64.16 -42.63
N LYS A 120 15.63 -63.83 -42.55
CA LYS A 120 16.42 -63.49 -43.74
C LYS A 120 16.58 -64.69 -44.69
N ALA A 121 16.77 -65.89 -44.16
CA ALA A 121 16.83 -67.11 -44.96
C ALA A 121 15.48 -67.44 -45.62
N GLY A 122 14.36 -67.16 -44.95
CA GLY A 122 13.01 -67.27 -45.48
C GLY A 122 12.75 -66.29 -46.62
N GLU A 123 13.12 -65.01 -46.46
CA GLU A 123 13.04 -63.99 -47.51
C GLU A 123 13.85 -64.37 -48.75
N ASP A 124 15.10 -64.83 -48.55
CA ASP A 124 15.97 -65.28 -49.64
C ASP A 124 15.39 -66.50 -50.38
N ARG A 125 14.77 -67.44 -49.66
CA ARG A 125 14.07 -68.61 -50.25
C ARG A 125 12.83 -68.22 -51.04
N ILE A 126 12.00 -67.32 -50.50
CA ILE A 126 10.82 -66.80 -51.23
C ILE A 126 11.27 -66.12 -52.52
N LYS A 127 12.34 -65.34 -52.47
CA LYS A 127 12.90 -64.68 -53.65
C LYS A 127 13.40 -65.69 -54.69
N ASP A 128 14.18 -66.69 -54.29
CA ASP A 128 14.68 -67.74 -55.19
C ASP A 128 13.54 -68.58 -55.81
N LEU A 129 12.55 -68.97 -55.00
CA LEU A 129 11.36 -69.69 -55.48
C LEU A 129 10.49 -68.82 -56.41
N THR A 130 10.39 -67.52 -56.14
CA THR A 130 9.69 -66.56 -57.01
C THR A 130 10.40 -66.40 -58.35
N ASP A 131 11.74 -66.31 -58.34
CA ASP A 131 12.57 -66.23 -59.56
C ASP A 131 12.50 -67.51 -60.39
N GLN A 132 12.37 -68.68 -59.74
CA GLN A 132 12.17 -69.97 -60.39
C GLN A 132 10.75 -70.13 -60.98
N ALA A 133 9.73 -69.61 -60.28
CA ALA A 133 8.34 -69.60 -60.74
C ALA A 133 8.09 -68.68 -61.96
N ALA A 134 9.02 -67.76 -62.27
CA ALA A 134 8.96 -66.87 -63.44
C ALA A 134 9.37 -67.54 -64.78
N ARG A 135 9.76 -68.83 -64.80
CA ARG A 135 10.16 -69.59 -66.02
C ARG A 135 8.98 -70.42 -66.60
N PRO A 136 8.97 -70.85 -67.89
CA PRO A 136 7.72 -71.26 -68.58
C PRO A 136 7.12 -72.62 -68.14
N LYS A 137 5.82 -72.75 -68.43
CA LYS A 137 4.73 -73.38 -67.64
C LYS A 137 4.55 -74.91 -67.77
N GLY A 138 4.03 -75.50 -66.70
CA GLY A 138 3.46 -76.86 -66.59
C GLY A 138 3.07 -77.15 -65.13
N SER A 139 2.52 -78.32 -64.79
CA SER A 139 2.07 -78.72 -63.43
C SER A 139 3.09 -78.52 -62.29
N LYS A 140 4.36 -78.24 -62.61
CA LYS A 140 5.39 -77.80 -61.65
C LYS A 140 5.14 -76.40 -61.09
N GLN A 141 4.33 -75.57 -61.75
CA GLN A 141 4.06 -74.19 -61.35
C GLN A 141 3.10 -74.12 -60.15
N GLU A 142 2.07 -74.96 -60.10
CA GLU A 142 1.19 -75.08 -58.92
C GLU A 142 1.97 -75.55 -57.69
N ASN A 143 2.84 -76.56 -57.84
CA ASN A 143 3.73 -77.01 -56.75
C ASN A 143 4.71 -75.92 -56.28
N LEU A 144 5.25 -75.10 -57.18
CA LEU A 144 6.11 -73.97 -56.80
C LEU A 144 5.30 -72.87 -56.07
N GLN A 145 4.06 -72.64 -56.48
CA GLN A 145 3.15 -71.69 -55.83
C GLN A 145 2.78 -72.15 -54.41
N GLU A 146 2.48 -73.43 -54.23
CA GLU A 146 2.24 -74.03 -52.90
C GLU A 146 3.49 -73.95 -52.01
N GLN A 147 4.69 -74.18 -52.55
CA GLN A 147 5.94 -74.01 -51.80
C GLN A 147 6.17 -72.56 -51.40
N ILE A 148 5.87 -71.59 -52.26
CA ILE A 148 5.97 -70.16 -51.91
C ILE A 148 5.00 -69.82 -50.77
N GLU A 149 3.76 -70.29 -50.82
CA GLU A 149 2.78 -70.05 -49.74
C GLU A 149 3.18 -70.74 -48.43
N LEU A 150 3.74 -71.96 -48.49
CA LEU A 150 4.29 -72.62 -47.32
C LEU A 150 5.47 -71.85 -46.72
N THR A 151 6.42 -71.41 -47.54
CA THR A 151 7.58 -70.63 -47.08
C THR A 151 7.17 -69.24 -46.57
N LYS A 152 6.10 -68.64 -47.12
CA LYS A 152 5.51 -67.40 -46.54
C LYS A 152 4.90 -67.65 -45.16
N ALA A 153 4.22 -68.78 -44.96
CA ALA A 153 3.68 -69.14 -43.66
C ALA A 153 4.80 -69.42 -42.64
N GLU A 154 5.89 -70.07 -43.06
CA GLU A 154 7.11 -70.24 -42.25
C GLU A 154 7.75 -68.89 -41.91
N LEU A 155 7.89 -67.98 -42.89
CA LEU A 155 8.42 -66.63 -42.67
C LEU A 155 7.57 -65.84 -41.68
N ALA A 156 6.24 -65.93 -41.78
CA ALA A 156 5.33 -65.26 -40.84
C ALA A 156 5.52 -65.79 -39.41
N LEU A 157 5.71 -67.09 -39.25
CA LEU A 157 6.01 -67.71 -37.94
C LEU A 157 7.37 -67.25 -37.38
N ASP A 158 8.40 -67.16 -38.23
CA ASP A 158 9.72 -66.67 -37.84
C ASP A 158 9.68 -65.17 -37.47
N GLN A 159 8.84 -64.38 -38.15
CA GLN A 159 8.58 -62.97 -37.81
C GLN A 159 7.86 -62.82 -36.47
N ASP A 160 6.87 -63.69 -36.19
CA ASP A 160 6.18 -63.72 -34.90
C ASP A 160 7.14 -64.14 -33.78
N ALA A 161 7.97 -65.16 -34.00
CA ALA A 161 8.99 -65.60 -33.04
C ALA A 161 10.04 -64.52 -32.74
N LEU A 162 10.48 -63.78 -33.76
CA LEU A 162 11.36 -62.63 -33.61
C LEU A 162 10.70 -61.52 -32.76
N THR A 163 9.43 -61.24 -33.00
CA THR A 163 8.65 -60.25 -32.25
C THR A 163 8.50 -60.67 -30.78
N ASP A 164 8.23 -61.95 -30.51
CA ASP A 164 8.17 -62.52 -29.17
C ASP A 164 9.52 -62.45 -28.45
N ALA A 165 10.62 -62.76 -29.14
CA ALA A 165 11.96 -62.66 -28.57
C ALA A 165 12.34 -61.20 -28.23
N GLN A 166 11.93 -60.25 -29.07
CA GLN A 166 12.06 -58.81 -28.79
C GLN A 166 11.20 -58.38 -27.57
N ALA A 167 9.97 -58.90 -27.44
CA ALA A 167 9.12 -58.65 -26.27
C ALA A 167 9.68 -59.24 -24.97
N ASP A 168 10.30 -60.42 -25.03
CA ASP A 168 11.01 -61.05 -23.90
C ASP A 168 12.22 -60.19 -23.47
N LEU A 169 12.96 -59.63 -24.43
CA LEU A 169 14.10 -58.75 -24.16
C LEU A 169 13.68 -57.46 -23.43
N LEU A 170 12.56 -56.88 -23.85
CA LEU A 170 11.94 -55.72 -23.19
C LEU A 170 11.54 -56.04 -21.74
N ARG A 171 10.92 -57.21 -21.51
CA ARG A 171 10.49 -57.66 -20.18
C ARG A 171 11.66 -57.97 -19.25
N ALA A 172 12.77 -58.48 -19.79
CA ALA A 172 14.01 -58.73 -19.06
C ALA A 172 14.81 -57.45 -18.74
N GLY A 173 14.33 -56.28 -19.19
CA GLY A 173 14.99 -54.98 -18.97
C GLY A 173 16.28 -54.83 -19.79
N GLY A 174 16.46 -55.64 -20.82
CA GLY A 174 17.68 -55.73 -21.62
C GLY A 174 17.80 -54.69 -22.73
N ASP A 175 16.69 -54.14 -23.22
CA ASP A 175 16.75 -53.18 -24.31
C ASP A 175 16.76 -51.72 -23.82
N ALA A 176 17.98 -51.24 -23.54
CA ALA A 176 18.20 -49.84 -23.23
C ALA A 176 17.80 -48.91 -24.39
N HIS A 177 17.83 -49.39 -25.64
CA HIS A 177 17.48 -48.59 -26.83
C HIS A 177 15.97 -48.30 -26.86
N SER A 178 15.13 -49.34 -26.80
CA SER A 178 13.67 -49.18 -26.75
C SER A 178 13.21 -48.34 -25.55
N ARG A 179 13.88 -48.45 -24.40
CA ARG A 179 13.54 -47.65 -23.23
C ARG A 179 13.87 -46.17 -23.40
N ILE A 180 14.97 -45.84 -24.07
CA ILE A 180 15.31 -44.44 -24.39
C ILE A 180 14.35 -43.90 -25.46
N GLN A 181 13.94 -44.73 -26.42
CA GLN A 181 12.97 -44.35 -27.44
C GLN A 181 11.59 -44.06 -26.83
N GLN A 182 11.12 -44.89 -25.91
CA GLN A 182 9.88 -44.61 -25.17
C GLN A 182 9.97 -43.31 -24.36
N LEU A 183 11.12 -43.04 -23.73
CA LEU A 183 11.35 -41.78 -23.01
C LEU A 183 11.42 -40.56 -23.94
N LEU A 184 11.91 -40.74 -25.17
CA LEU A 184 11.92 -39.70 -26.20
C LEU A 184 10.50 -39.42 -26.70
N GLU A 185 9.71 -40.45 -26.98
CA GLU A 185 8.29 -40.31 -27.35
C GLU A 185 7.49 -39.62 -26.24
N GLU A 186 7.68 -40.01 -24.98
CA GLU A 186 7.06 -39.34 -23.82
C GLU A 186 7.48 -37.86 -23.74
N HIS A 187 8.75 -37.55 -24.01
CA HIS A 187 9.27 -36.18 -24.01
C HIS A 187 8.65 -35.35 -25.15
N GLU A 188 8.64 -35.85 -26.38
CA GLU A 188 8.03 -35.21 -27.56
C GLU A 188 6.52 -34.98 -27.36
N GLU A 189 5.80 -35.94 -26.79
CA GLU A 189 4.39 -35.79 -26.44
C GLU A 189 4.17 -34.67 -25.41
N THR A 190 5.01 -34.59 -24.37
CA THR A 190 4.90 -33.50 -23.39
C THR A 190 5.24 -32.13 -24.00
N GLU A 191 6.13 -32.05 -24.98
CA GLU A 191 6.43 -30.82 -25.70
C GLU A 191 5.25 -30.37 -26.56
N HIS A 192 4.64 -31.27 -27.33
CA HIS A 192 3.50 -30.94 -28.18
C HIS A 192 2.29 -30.43 -27.38
N VAL A 193 2.04 -31.02 -26.21
CA VAL A 193 1.00 -30.56 -25.28
C VAL A 193 1.33 -29.18 -24.70
N ASN A 194 2.60 -28.93 -24.36
CA ASN A 194 3.02 -27.64 -23.78
C ASN A 194 3.15 -26.52 -24.83
N ALA A 195 3.47 -26.84 -26.08
CA ALA A 195 3.54 -25.87 -27.19
C ALA A 195 2.14 -25.37 -27.61
N THR A 196 1.10 -26.17 -27.41
CA THR A 196 -0.31 -25.79 -27.66
C THR A 196 -0.98 -25.14 -26.45
N ALA A 197 -0.48 -25.38 -25.23
CA ALA A 197 -0.86 -24.63 -24.04
C ALA A 197 -0.25 -23.21 -24.10
N GLN A 198 -1.00 -22.24 -24.63
CA GLN A 198 -0.64 -20.83 -24.57
C GLN A 198 -0.21 -20.46 -23.15
N SER A 199 0.97 -19.83 -23.03
CA SER A 199 1.49 -19.29 -21.77
C SER A 199 0.37 -18.55 -21.04
N PRO A 200 0.15 -18.81 -19.73
CA PRO A 200 -0.93 -18.19 -19.00
C PRO A 200 -0.89 -16.67 -19.21
N PRO A 201 -2.06 -16.03 -19.44
CA PRO A 201 -2.11 -14.60 -19.70
C PRO A 201 -1.40 -13.87 -18.58
N VAL A 202 -0.65 -12.83 -18.95
CA VAL A 202 0.03 -11.90 -18.05
C VAL A 202 -0.98 -11.47 -16.99
N SER A 203 -0.97 -12.19 -15.87
CA SER A 203 -1.78 -11.82 -14.71
C SER A 203 -1.06 -10.62 -14.18
N GLY A 204 -1.53 -9.44 -14.64
CA GLY A 204 -0.88 -8.17 -14.42
C GLY A 204 -0.38 -8.14 -13.00
N ALA A 205 0.94 -8.09 -12.85
CA ALA A 205 1.59 -7.84 -11.57
C ALA A 205 0.83 -6.67 -10.96
N GLY A 206 0.07 -6.97 -9.91
CA GLY A 206 -0.95 -6.10 -9.37
C GLY A 206 -0.37 -4.71 -9.16
N SER A 207 -1.19 -3.69 -9.43
CA SER A 207 -0.86 -2.27 -9.34
C SER A 207 0.27 -2.00 -8.34
N PRO A 208 1.32 -1.24 -8.72
CA PRO A 208 2.52 -1.05 -7.90
C PRO A 208 2.09 -0.82 -6.46
N ARG A 209 2.37 -1.78 -5.59
CA ARG A 209 1.95 -1.68 -4.20
C ARG A 209 2.92 -0.71 -3.55
N HIS A 210 2.50 0.54 -3.42
CA HIS A 210 3.33 1.65 -2.94
C HIS A 210 3.74 1.53 -1.45
N ASN A 211 3.33 0.44 -0.79
CA ASN A 211 3.43 0.25 0.64
C ASN A 211 4.76 -0.42 1.00
N LEU A 212 5.40 0.01 2.09
CA LEU A 212 6.71 -0.51 2.49
C LEU A 212 6.70 -2.02 2.76
N LEU A 213 5.62 -2.53 3.36
CA LEU A 213 5.44 -3.97 3.61
C LEU A 213 5.34 -4.79 2.32
N ALA A 214 4.65 -4.26 1.30
CA ALA A 214 4.53 -4.93 0.02
C ALA A 214 5.88 -4.95 -0.70
N ARG A 215 6.60 -3.82 -0.71
CA ARG A 215 7.97 -3.73 -1.26
C ARG A 215 8.93 -4.69 -0.58
N LEU A 216 8.83 -4.87 0.73
CA LEU A 216 9.64 -5.84 1.47
C LEU A 216 9.31 -7.29 1.06
N GLY A 217 8.02 -7.58 0.84
CA GLY A 217 7.58 -8.89 0.33
C GLY A 217 8.14 -9.18 -1.06
N GLU A 218 8.03 -8.22 -1.98
CA GLU A 218 8.59 -8.32 -3.35
C GLU A 218 10.11 -8.49 -3.33
N TRP A 219 10.80 -7.72 -2.48
CA TRP A 219 12.25 -7.84 -2.32
C TRP A 219 12.69 -9.25 -1.88
N ARG A 220 11.96 -9.86 -0.93
CA ARG A 220 12.22 -11.23 -0.48
C ARG A 220 11.96 -12.26 -1.59
N ALA A 221 10.87 -12.10 -2.34
CA ALA A 221 10.54 -12.98 -3.46
C ALA A 221 11.62 -12.94 -4.56
N LEU A 222 12.12 -11.75 -4.89
CA LEU A 222 13.23 -11.59 -5.83
C LEU A 222 14.53 -12.21 -5.29
N SER A 223 14.80 -12.09 -4.00
CA SER A 223 15.95 -12.74 -3.37
C SER A 223 15.90 -14.26 -3.48
N ALA A 224 14.73 -14.86 -3.26
CA ALA A 224 14.52 -16.31 -3.43
C ALA A 224 14.72 -16.74 -4.90
N THR A 225 14.18 -15.97 -5.84
CA THR A 225 14.33 -16.23 -7.29
C THR A 225 15.80 -16.13 -7.72
N GLN A 226 16.53 -15.12 -7.23
CA GLN A 226 17.96 -14.98 -7.48
C GLN A 226 18.75 -16.20 -6.99
N ALA A 227 18.45 -16.69 -5.78
CA ALA A 227 19.14 -17.85 -5.22
C ALA A 227 18.90 -19.12 -6.07
N GLN A 228 17.70 -19.28 -6.64
CA GLN A 228 17.39 -20.41 -7.54
C GLN A 228 18.13 -20.31 -8.87
N LEU A 229 18.18 -19.12 -9.48
CA LEU A 229 18.96 -18.86 -10.70
C LEU A 229 20.45 -19.15 -10.49
N GLN A 230 21.02 -18.74 -9.36
CA GLN A 230 22.42 -19.02 -9.04
C GLN A 230 22.69 -20.53 -8.86
N ARG A 231 21.76 -21.29 -8.28
CA ARG A 231 21.87 -22.75 -8.17
C ARG A 231 21.81 -23.41 -9.56
N ALA A 232 20.84 -23.05 -10.39
CA ALA A 232 20.71 -23.60 -11.74
C ALA A 232 21.91 -23.22 -12.63
N GLN A 233 22.45 -22.02 -12.48
CA GLN A 233 23.69 -21.61 -13.15
C GLN A 233 24.89 -22.47 -12.68
N GLY A 234 25.00 -22.73 -11.37
CA GLY A 234 26.06 -23.61 -10.84
C GLY A 234 25.95 -25.04 -11.34
N GLU A 235 24.74 -25.61 -11.38
CA GLU A 235 24.51 -26.97 -11.88
C GLU A 235 24.80 -27.11 -13.39
N THR A 236 24.37 -26.14 -14.20
CA THR A 236 24.65 -26.12 -15.64
C THR A 236 26.14 -25.97 -15.94
N LEU A 237 26.86 -25.10 -15.20
CA LEU A 237 28.31 -24.97 -15.31
C LEU A 237 29.03 -26.27 -14.90
N ASN A 238 28.61 -26.91 -13.81
CA ASN A 238 29.20 -28.17 -13.37
C ASN A 238 28.99 -29.29 -14.41
N LYS A 239 27.80 -29.37 -15.03
CA LYS A 239 27.51 -30.32 -16.11
C LYS A 239 28.36 -30.02 -17.36
N ALA A 240 28.50 -28.74 -17.74
CA ALA A 240 29.34 -28.33 -18.86
C ALA A 240 30.82 -28.70 -18.64
N MET A 241 31.35 -28.51 -17.42
CA MET A 241 32.72 -28.90 -17.08
C MET A 241 32.91 -30.42 -17.16
N ALA A 242 31.96 -31.21 -16.65
CA ALA A 242 32.02 -32.67 -16.74
C ALA A 242 32.01 -33.17 -18.19
N LEU A 243 31.13 -32.62 -19.03
CA LEU A 243 31.08 -32.95 -20.45
C LEU A 243 32.33 -32.48 -21.21
N SER A 244 32.88 -31.32 -20.86
CA SER A 244 34.14 -30.84 -21.44
C SER A 244 35.33 -31.76 -21.12
N GLN A 245 35.38 -32.36 -19.93
CA GLN A 245 36.40 -33.35 -19.58
C GLN A 245 36.24 -34.63 -20.41
N ASN A 246 35.00 -35.12 -20.58
CA ASN A 246 34.70 -36.27 -21.42
C ASN A 246 35.04 -36.01 -22.89
N HIS A 247 34.73 -34.81 -23.38
CA HIS A 247 35.08 -34.35 -24.73
C HIS A 247 36.60 -34.36 -24.93
N ALA A 248 37.38 -33.78 -24.01
CA ALA A 248 38.83 -33.76 -24.11
C ALA A 248 39.44 -35.18 -24.09
N ALA A 249 38.86 -36.10 -23.31
CA ALA A 249 39.27 -37.50 -23.29
C ALA A 249 38.97 -38.21 -24.62
N LEU A 250 37.77 -38.00 -25.18
CA LEU A 250 37.37 -38.58 -26.46
C LEU A 250 38.16 -37.99 -27.64
N GLU A 251 38.41 -36.68 -27.65
CA GLU A 251 39.24 -36.01 -28.66
C GLU A 251 40.65 -36.60 -28.68
N LYS A 252 41.22 -36.92 -27.51
CA LYS A 252 42.50 -37.62 -27.43
C LYS A 252 42.42 -39.02 -28.06
N GLN A 253 41.40 -39.80 -27.75
CA GLN A 253 41.20 -41.13 -28.35
C GLN A 253 41.05 -41.06 -29.88
N VAL A 254 40.26 -40.12 -30.40
CA VAL A 254 40.08 -39.91 -31.84
C VAL A 254 41.39 -39.53 -32.51
N ARG A 255 42.20 -38.66 -31.88
CA ARG A 255 43.54 -38.30 -32.38
C ARG A 255 44.48 -39.51 -32.41
N ASP A 256 44.47 -40.33 -31.37
CA ASP A 256 45.28 -41.54 -31.28
C ASP A 256 44.86 -42.58 -32.35
N GLU A 257 43.56 -42.79 -32.56
CA GLU A 257 43.03 -43.66 -33.62
C GLU A 257 43.33 -43.12 -35.03
N GLN A 258 43.24 -41.81 -35.24
CA GLN A 258 43.63 -41.16 -36.50
C GLN A 258 45.14 -41.34 -36.79
N ALA A 259 45.99 -41.26 -35.77
CA ALA A 259 47.41 -41.53 -35.89
C ALA A 259 47.67 -43.00 -36.26
N GLN A 260 47.02 -43.95 -35.57
CA GLN A 260 47.12 -45.37 -35.87
C GLN A 260 46.64 -45.71 -37.29
N LYS A 261 45.60 -45.04 -37.79
CA LYS A 261 45.16 -45.15 -39.20
C LYS A 261 46.27 -44.72 -40.17
N ARG A 262 47.00 -43.62 -39.89
CA ARG A 262 48.11 -43.17 -40.76
C ARG A 262 49.21 -44.21 -40.80
N GLU A 263 49.51 -44.86 -39.67
CA GLU A 263 50.47 -45.95 -39.58
C GLU A 263 50.01 -47.20 -40.35
N ILE A 264 48.75 -47.64 -40.18
CA ILE A 264 48.19 -48.79 -40.91
C ILE A 264 48.12 -48.50 -42.42
N ALA A 265 47.77 -47.28 -42.83
CA ALA A 265 47.78 -46.88 -44.24
C ALA A 265 49.19 -46.90 -44.83
N GLN A 266 50.19 -46.47 -44.05
CA GLN A 266 51.60 -46.57 -44.45
C GLN A 266 52.06 -48.04 -44.54
N GLN A 267 51.71 -48.89 -43.57
CA GLN A 267 52.00 -50.33 -43.57
C GLN A 267 51.30 -51.08 -44.72
N ALA A 268 50.04 -50.76 -45.02
CA ALA A 268 49.33 -51.31 -46.16
C ALA A 268 49.96 -50.88 -47.48
N SER A 269 50.39 -49.62 -47.58
CA SER A 269 51.10 -49.11 -48.76
C SER A 269 52.47 -49.76 -48.97
N SER A 270 53.17 -50.15 -47.89
CA SER A 270 54.42 -50.93 -47.99
C SER A 270 54.18 -52.39 -48.33
N LEU A 271 53.14 -53.03 -47.76
CA LEU A 271 52.75 -54.42 -48.08
C LEU A 271 52.30 -54.59 -49.55
N LEU A 272 51.60 -53.59 -50.10
CA LEU A 272 51.24 -53.54 -51.52
C LEU A 272 52.46 -53.36 -52.44
N ARG A 273 53.58 -52.86 -51.91
CA ARG A 273 54.82 -52.59 -52.65
C ARG A 273 55.79 -53.78 -52.66
N GLU A 274 55.71 -54.70 -51.68
CA GLU A 274 56.61 -55.87 -51.54
C GLU A 274 56.13 -57.16 -52.23
N GLY A 275 54.88 -57.27 -52.66
CA GLY A 275 54.49 -58.17 -53.78
C GLY A 275 54.16 -59.65 -53.49
N LYS A 276 53.28 -60.15 -54.37
CA LYS A 276 52.95 -61.55 -54.75
C LYS A 276 52.55 -62.57 -53.65
N GLN A 277 51.38 -63.19 -53.89
CA GLN A 277 50.78 -64.36 -53.21
C GLN A 277 50.18 -64.11 -51.81
N GLY A 278 49.25 -63.15 -51.71
CA GLY A 278 48.24 -63.12 -50.64
C GLY A 278 46.88 -63.54 -51.17
N SER A 279 46.16 -64.41 -50.46
CA SER A 279 44.87 -64.94 -50.87
C SER A 279 43.87 -63.78 -51.10
N ARG A 280 42.96 -63.93 -52.07
CA ARG A 280 41.82 -63.00 -52.29
C ARG A 280 41.00 -62.77 -51.00
N THR A 281 41.16 -63.68 -50.04
CA THR A 281 40.62 -63.65 -48.68
C THR A 281 41.30 -62.62 -47.78
N ASP A 282 42.64 -62.49 -47.80
CA ASP A 282 43.39 -61.56 -46.94
C ASP A 282 43.13 -60.09 -47.34
N SER A 283 42.99 -59.86 -48.65
CA SER A 283 42.58 -58.57 -49.21
C SER A 283 41.15 -58.19 -48.78
N LYS A 284 40.22 -59.15 -48.76
CA LYS A 284 38.85 -58.90 -48.28
C LYS A 284 38.82 -58.62 -46.78
N VAL A 285 39.58 -59.37 -45.98
CA VAL A 285 39.67 -59.18 -44.52
C VAL A 285 40.26 -57.82 -44.16
N ALA A 286 41.33 -57.40 -44.85
CA ALA A 286 41.91 -56.06 -44.68
C ALA A 286 40.94 -54.94 -45.10
N ALA A 287 40.20 -55.12 -46.20
CA ALA A 287 39.19 -54.16 -46.64
C ALA A 287 38.00 -54.06 -45.65
N THR A 288 37.53 -55.18 -45.09
CA THR A 288 36.48 -55.18 -44.07
C THR A 288 36.94 -54.56 -42.76
N ALA A 289 38.20 -54.78 -42.35
CA ALA A 289 38.78 -54.17 -41.16
C ALA A 289 38.98 -52.65 -41.32
N ALA A 290 39.43 -52.20 -42.51
CA ALA A 290 39.54 -50.78 -42.83
C ALA A 290 38.17 -50.08 -42.91
N LEU A 291 37.14 -50.76 -43.40
CA LEU A 291 35.78 -50.23 -43.44
C LEU A 291 35.16 -50.16 -42.05
N ALA A 292 35.44 -51.14 -41.18
CA ALA A 292 35.01 -51.12 -39.78
C ALA A 292 35.70 -50.00 -38.97
N SER A 293 36.99 -49.75 -39.18
CA SER A 293 37.70 -48.64 -38.53
C SER A 293 37.24 -47.26 -39.01
N LEU A 294 36.92 -47.10 -40.30
CA LEU A 294 36.29 -45.88 -40.83
C LEU A 294 34.91 -45.62 -40.22
N LYS A 295 34.09 -46.65 -40.03
CA LYS A 295 32.79 -46.54 -39.34
C LYS A 295 32.94 -46.13 -37.87
N LYS A 296 33.94 -46.68 -37.16
CA LYS A 296 34.24 -46.29 -35.77
C LYS A 296 34.69 -44.83 -35.67
N LEU A 297 35.58 -44.41 -36.56
CA LEU A 297 36.12 -43.04 -36.56
C LEU A 297 35.06 -42.00 -36.91
N THR A 298 34.22 -42.26 -37.92
CA THR A 298 33.09 -41.38 -38.24
C THR A 298 32.07 -41.31 -37.10
N ALA A 299 31.81 -42.43 -36.40
CA ALA A 299 30.98 -42.42 -35.20
C ALA A 299 31.61 -41.60 -34.05
N ALA A 300 32.92 -41.72 -33.84
CA ALA A 300 33.64 -40.99 -32.82
C ALA A 300 33.72 -39.47 -33.12
N GLU A 301 33.93 -39.07 -34.37
CA GLU A 301 33.84 -37.66 -34.81
C GLU A 301 32.43 -37.09 -34.60
N LYS A 302 31.38 -37.88 -34.88
CA LYS A 302 29.99 -37.46 -34.62
C LYS A 302 29.68 -37.34 -33.13
N ASN A 303 30.25 -38.20 -32.28
CA ASN A 303 30.12 -38.09 -30.81
C ASN A 303 30.81 -36.84 -30.28
N LEU A 304 31.97 -36.51 -30.83
CA LEU A 304 32.71 -35.31 -30.46
C LEU A 304 31.93 -34.03 -30.82
N ALA A 305 31.35 -33.98 -32.03
CA ALA A 305 30.52 -32.86 -32.47
C ALA A 305 29.25 -32.68 -31.62
N ASP A 306 28.63 -33.79 -31.17
CA ASP A 306 27.47 -33.76 -30.27
C ASP A 306 27.85 -33.23 -28.88
N LEU A 307 28.93 -33.73 -28.30
CA LEU A 307 29.47 -33.24 -27.03
C LEU A 307 29.82 -31.74 -27.09
N ASP A 308 30.40 -31.28 -28.20
CA ASP A 308 30.63 -29.84 -28.42
C ASP A 308 29.34 -29.02 -28.45
N GLY A 309 28.30 -29.54 -29.11
CA GLY A 309 26.96 -28.95 -29.11
C GLY A 309 26.41 -28.80 -27.70
N ARG A 310 26.42 -29.90 -26.93
CA ARG A 310 25.92 -29.94 -25.54
C ARG A 310 26.71 -29.01 -24.61
N VAL A 311 28.04 -28.99 -24.70
CA VAL A 311 28.87 -28.06 -23.91
C VAL A 311 28.51 -26.61 -24.24
N ARG A 312 28.33 -26.28 -25.53
CA ARG A 312 27.94 -24.94 -25.96
C ARG A 312 26.55 -24.55 -25.47
N ASP A 313 25.58 -25.45 -25.54
CA ASP A 313 24.22 -25.18 -25.09
C ASP A 313 24.15 -24.96 -23.58
N LEU A 314 24.88 -25.76 -22.79
CA LEU A 314 24.99 -25.55 -21.34
C LEU A 314 25.71 -24.24 -20.99
N GLN A 315 26.75 -23.87 -21.74
CA GLN A 315 27.44 -22.59 -21.56
C GLN A 315 26.50 -21.41 -21.87
N ASN A 316 25.78 -21.48 -22.98
CA ASN A 316 24.78 -20.46 -23.36
C ASN A 316 23.67 -20.37 -22.31
N LEU A 317 23.14 -21.51 -21.85
CA LEU A 317 22.11 -21.59 -20.82
C LEU A 317 22.60 -20.96 -19.50
N SER A 318 23.84 -21.24 -19.11
CA SER A 318 24.46 -20.61 -17.93
C SER A 318 24.62 -19.10 -18.09
N GLY A 319 24.88 -18.62 -19.31
CA GLY A 319 24.92 -17.21 -19.66
C GLY A 319 23.55 -16.54 -19.54
N VAL A 320 22.50 -17.20 -20.02
CA VAL A 320 21.10 -16.74 -19.88
C VAL A 320 20.73 -16.62 -18.41
N TYR A 321 21.02 -17.63 -17.58
CA TYR A 321 20.78 -17.55 -16.14
C TYR A 321 21.60 -16.44 -15.46
N GLY A 322 22.83 -16.20 -15.90
CA GLY A 322 23.66 -15.09 -15.42
C GLY A 322 23.07 -13.71 -15.74
N ASN A 323 22.63 -13.51 -16.99
CA ASN A 323 21.99 -12.26 -17.43
C ASN A 323 20.66 -12.01 -16.72
N TRP A 324 19.85 -13.05 -16.57
CA TRP A 324 18.60 -12.98 -15.81
C TRP A 324 18.85 -12.65 -14.33
N SER A 325 19.84 -13.29 -13.71
CA SER A 325 20.28 -12.99 -12.34
C SER A 325 20.71 -11.53 -12.19
N ALA A 326 21.44 -10.97 -13.16
CA ALA A 326 21.84 -9.56 -13.15
C ALA A 326 20.65 -8.60 -13.19
N LEU A 327 19.62 -8.91 -14.01
CA LEU A 327 18.37 -8.15 -14.06
C LEU A 327 17.62 -8.18 -12.72
N ILE A 328 17.55 -9.35 -12.07
CA ILE A 328 16.91 -9.47 -10.75
C ILE A 328 17.69 -8.68 -9.70
N VAL A 329 19.03 -8.72 -9.73
CA VAL A 329 19.87 -7.96 -8.81
C VAL A 329 19.65 -6.45 -8.94
N SER A 330 19.51 -5.92 -10.16
CA SER A 330 19.28 -4.49 -10.38
C SER A 330 17.92 -4.06 -9.83
N ARG A 331 16.86 -4.82 -10.10
CA ARG A 331 15.50 -4.59 -9.57
C ARG A 331 15.47 -4.68 -8.05
N ARG A 332 16.15 -5.67 -7.48
CA ARG A 332 16.28 -5.85 -6.04
C ARG A 332 16.97 -4.66 -5.38
N ARG A 333 18.01 -4.09 -6.00
CA ARG A 333 18.68 -2.86 -5.51
C ARG A 333 17.78 -1.64 -5.58
N ALA A 334 16.99 -1.49 -6.66
CA ALA A 334 16.03 -0.40 -6.79
C ALA A 334 14.97 -0.46 -5.68
N LEU A 335 14.40 -1.64 -5.42
CA LEU A 335 13.44 -1.83 -4.32
C LEU A 335 14.06 -1.58 -2.94
N LEU A 336 15.32 -1.97 -2.72
CA LEU A 336 16.01 -1.63 -1.47
C LEU A 336 16.17 -0.13 -1.30
N HIS A 337 16.55 0.59 -2.36
CA HIS A 337 16.68 2.04 -2.33
C HIS A 337 15.34 2.69 -1.94
N ASP A 338 14.24 2.24 -2.55
CA ASP A 338 12.89 2.71 -2.25
C ASP A 338 12.44 2.40 -0.81
N ILE A 339 12.79 1.23 -0.28
CA ILE A 339 12.54 0.87 1.13
C ILE A 339 13.35 1.77 2.07
N LEU A 340 14.63 1.99 1.78
CA LEU A 340 15.51 2.85 2.58
C LEU A 340 15.02 4.31 2.60
N ILE A 341 14.57 4.84 1.46
CA ILE A 341 13.92 6.15 1.38
C ILE A 341 12.67 6.19 2.26
N GLY A 342 11.81 5.17 2.20
CA GLY A 342 10.63 5.12 3.05
C GLY A 342 10.96 5.08 4.55
N VAL A 343 11.96 4.29 4.96
CA VAL A 343 12.46 4.26 6.34
C VAL A 343 13.02 5.62 6.75
N LEU A 344 13.77 6.30 5.87
CA LEU A 344 14.26 7.65 6.12
C LEU A 344 13.12 8.63 6.39
N TRP A 345 12.03 8.58 5.62
CA TRP A 345 10.85 9.40 5.86
C TRP A 345 10.16 9.10 7.19
N ILE A 346 10.12 7.83 7.63
CA ILE A 346 9.61 7.46 8.97
C ILE A 346 10.48 8.13 10.05
N ILE A 347 11.80 8.03 9.93
CA ILE A 347 12.74 8.65 10.87
C ILE A 347 12.58 10.18 10.87
N ALA A 348 12.45 10.79 9.69
CA ALA A 348 12.22 12.23 9.55
C ALA A 348 10.89 12.67 10.19
N ALA A 349 9.80 11.93 10.00
CA ALA A 349 8.51 12.22 10.62
C ALA A 349 8.57 12.14 12.16
N ILE A 350 9.26 11.13 12.69
CA ILE A 350 9.51 10.99 14.13
C ILE A 350 10.33 12.17 14.65
N LEU A 351 11.42 12.53 13.96
CA LEU A 351 12.29 13.63 14.36
C LEU A 351 11.54 14.96 14.31
N ALA A 352 10.73 15.19 13.27
CA ALA A 352 9.85 16.35 13.17
C ALA A 352 8.87 16.41 14.34
N ALA A 353 8.23 15.29 14.72
CA ALA A 353 7.31 15.26 15.86
C ALA A 353 8.01 15.63 17.18
N ILE A 354 9.28 15.24 17.37
CA ILE A 354 10.08 15.60 18.55
C ILE A 354 10.46 17.07 18.52
N LEU A 355 10.91 17.58 17.36
CA LEU A 355 11.28 18.98 17.20
C LEU A 355 10.09 19.91 17.43
N ILE A 356 8.93 19.57 16.84
CA ILE A 356 7.68 20.30 17.06
C ILE A 356 7.26 20.22 18.52
N GLY A 357 7.31 19.03 19.14
CA GLY A 357 7.02 18.87 20.57
C GLY A 357 7.93 19.71 21.47
N GLY A 358 9.23 19.78 21.14
CA GLY A 358 10.20 20.63 21.83
C GLY A 358 9.96 22.12 21.59
N ALA A 359 9.58 22.52 20.37
CA ALA A 359 9.23 23.89 20.04
C ALA A 359 7.96 24.35 20.77
N ILE A 360 6.96 23.46 20.91
CA ILE A 360 5.77 23.70 21.74
C ILE A 360 6.19 23.93 23.18
N ASP A 361 7.00 23.03 23.75
CA ASP A 361 7.49 23.13 25.12
C ASP A 361 8.22 24.48 25.37
N HIS A 362 9.09 24.87 24.43
CA HIS A 362 9.88 26.10 24.48
C HIS A 362 9.04 27.38 24.29
N TRP A 363 8.04 27.35 23.41
CA TRP A 363 7.15 28.49 23.18
C TRP A 363 6.24 28.73 24.38
N PHE A 364 5.69 27.66 24.97
CA PHE A 364 4.87 27.76 26.18
C PHE A 364 5.65 28.24 27.41
N GLU A 365 6.96 27.93 27.50
CA GLU A 365 7.82 28.44 28.57
C GLU A 365 8.15 29.94 28.41
N ARG A 366 8.10 30.49 27.20
CA ARG A 366 8.34 31.92 26.93
C ARG A 366 7.12 32.82 27.12
N VAL A 367 5.89 32.28 27.12
CA VAL A 367 4.62 33.04 27.02
C VAL A 367 3.86 33.19 28.36
N THR A 368 4.57 33.24 29.51
CA THR A 368 4.13 33.84 30.80
C THR A 368 3.02 33.20 31.70
N SER A 369 3.34 33.27 33.01
CA SER A 369 2.64 33.22 34.32
C SER A 369 1.36 32.43 34.68
N ASP A 370 0.45 32.02 33.80
CA ASP A 370 -0.84 31.45 34.29
C ASP A 370 -0.86 29.91 34.37
N ARG A 371 -0.43 29.38 35.53
CA ARG A 371 0.09 28.00 35.68
C ARG A 371 -0.90 26.85 35.43
N LYS A 372 -2.22 27.07 35.44
CA LYS A 372 -3.20 25.96 35.40
C LYS A 372 -3.77 25.66 34.01
N GLN A 373 -4.13 26.66 33.20
CA GLN A 373 -4.72 26.42 31.87
C GLN A 373 -3.66 26.02 30.83
N LEU A 374 -2.42 26.53 30.97
CA LEU A 374 -1.32 26.24 30.05
C LEU A 374 -0.84 24.78 30.11
N PHE A 375 -0.97 24.12 31.27
CA PHE A 375 -0.60 22.71 31.40
C PHE A 375 -1.48 21.81 30.53
N THR A 376 -2.80 22.03 30.57
CA THR A 376 -3.76 21.27 29.76
C THR A 376 -3.56 21.55 28.27
N LEU A 377 -3.34 22.81 27.87
CA LEU A 377 -3.13 23.17 26.47
C LEU A 377 -1.84 22.56 25.90
N ARG A 378 -0.74 22.58 26.68
CA ARG A 378 0.52 21.91 26.31
C ARG A 378 0.32 20.40 26.15
N ALA A 379 -0.41 19.76 27.07
CA ALA A 379 -0.70 18.33 27.00
C ALA A 379 -1.52 17.96 25.75
N VAL A 380 -2.58 18.73 25.46
CA VAL A 380 -3.41 18.53 24.26
C VAL A 380 -2.61 18.76 22.99
N ALA A 381 -1.85 19.85 22.88
CA ALA A 381 -1.04 20.15 21.69
C ALA A 381 -0.02 19.03 21.42
N ARG A 382 0.66 18.54 22.45
CA ARG A 382 1.61 17.43 22.35
C ARG A 382 0.93 16.13 21.92
N PHE A 383 -0.23 15.82 22.52
CA PHE A 383 -1.01 14.64 22.15
C PHE A 383 -1.45 14.70 20.68
N THR A 384 -1.93 15.85 20.21
CA THR A 384 -2.32 16.05 18.80
C THR A 384 -1.14 15.84 17.86
N VAL A 385 0.04 16.40 18.16
CA VAL A 385 1.25 16.18 17.33
C VAL A 385 1.64 14.71 17.30
N GLN A 386 1.57 14.02 18.45
CA GLN A 386 1.85 12.58 18.52
C GLN A 386 0.84 11.75 17.72
N ALA A 387 -0.46 12.05 17.85
CA ALA A 387 -1.51 11.37 17.10
C ALA A 387 -1.35 11.56 15.59
N LEU A 388 -1.08 12.79 15.14
CA LEU A 388 -0.80 13.09 13.73
C LEU A 388 0.46 12.38 13.22
N ALA A 389 1.52 12.33 14.02
CA ALA A 389 2.74 11.61 13.67
C ALA A 389 2.47 10.10 13.51
N VAL A 390 1.69 9.50 14.42
CA VAL A 390 1.30 8.08 14.31
C VAL A 390 0.49 7.84 13.04
N VAL A 391 -0.50 8.69 12.73
CA VAL A 391 -1.29 8.57 11.49
C VAL A 391 -0.40 8.70 10.26
N ALA A 392 0.53 9.66 10.23
CA ALA A 392 1.46 9.83 9.12
C ALA A 392 2.39 8.62 8.94
N ILE A 393 2.90 8.04 10.03
CA ILE A 393 3.72 6.82 10.00
C ILE A 393 2.90 5.63 9.48
N LEU A 394 1.66 5.49 9.92
CA LEU A 394 0.75 4.43 9.43
C LEU A 394 0.50 4.56 7.92
N LEU A 395 0.22 5.77 7.44
CA LEU A 395 0.05 6.03 6.00
C LEU A 395 1.32 5.76 5.20
N LEU A 396 2.51 5.94 5.79
CA LEU A 396 3.78 5.65 5.12
C LEU A 396 4.08 4.14 5.06
N ILE A 397 3.69 3.38 6.09
CA ILE A 397 3.87 1.92 6.14
C ILE A 397 2.86 1.20 5.24
N PHE A 398 1.57 1.55 5.39
CA PHE A 398 0.44 0.88 4.74
C PHE A 398 -0.06 1.58 3.48
N GLY A 399 0.51 2.74 3.12
CA GLY A 399 0.00 3.57 2.04
C GLY A 399 -1.32 4.28 2.40
N PRO A 400 -1.74 5.26 1.58
CA PRO A 400 -3.06 5.84 1.69
C PRO A 400 -4.13 4.79 1.32
N PRO A 401 -5.20 4.62 2.11
CA PRO A 401 -6.30 3.76 1.73
C PRO A 401 -6.97 4.30 0.45
N ASN A 402 -7.50 3.40 -0.39
CA ASN A 402 -8.16 3.78 -1.64
C ASN A 402 -9.30 4.80 -1.47
N GLN A 403 -9.90 4.88 -0.27
CA GLN A 403 -11.00 5.78 0.07
C GLN A 403 -10.57 6.94 0.99
N LEU A 404 -9.28 7.32 1.00
CA LEU A 404 -8.76 8.39 1.86
C LEU A 404 -9.58 9.69 1.73
N SER A 405 -10.00 10.04 0.52
CA SER A 405 -10.87 11.21 0.28
C SER A 405 -12.22 11.12 0.99
N THR A 406 -12.83 9.92 1.02
CA THR A 406 -14.09 9.67 1.71
C THR A 406 -13.91 9.76 3.23
N PHE A 407 -12.83 9.18 3.77
CA PHE A 407 -12.49 9.30 5.19
C PHE A 407 -12.27 10.75 5.60
N LEU A 408 -11.50 11.53 4.82
CA LEU A 408 -11.29 12.95 5.08
C LEU A 408 -12.60 13.75 4.98
N GLY A 409 -13.46 13.44 4.00
CA GLY A 409 -14.76 14.07 3.85
C GLY A 409 -15.67 13.83 5.07
N LEU A 410 -15.77 12.58 5.53
CA LEU A 410 -16.56 12.21 6.69
C LEU A 410 -16.00 12.82 7.99
N ALA A 411 -14.68 12.76 8.19
CA ALA A 411 -14.02 13.36 9.33
C ALA A 411 -14.19 14.88 9.35
N GLY A 412 -14.08 15.53 8.19
CA GLY A 412 -14.33 16.96 8.02
C GLY A 412 -15.77 17.34 8.36
N ALA A 413 -16.76 16.60 7.85
CA ALA A 413 -18.17 16.83 8.18
C ALA A 413 -18.44 16.68 9.69
N GLY A 414 -17.91 15.63 10.32
CA GLY A 414 -18.01 15.44 11.77
C GLY A 414 -17.37 16.57 12.56
N LEU A 415 -16.19 17.03 12.15
CA LEU A 415 -15.50 18.17 12.77
C LEU A 415 -16.29 19.47 12.62
N THR A 416 -16.86 19.74 11.44
CA THR A 416 -17.70 20.92 11.21
C THR A 416 -18.93 20.93 12.11
N VAL A 417 -19.62 19.79 12.25
CA VAL A 417 -20.78 19.67 13.15
C VAL A 417 -20.36 19.88 14.61
N ALA A 418 -19.24 19.29 15.03
CA ALA A 418 -18.74 19.44 16.40
C ALA A 418 -18.30 20.88 16.73
N LEU A 419 -17.78 21.63 15.76
CA LEU A 419 -17.31 23.01 15.94
C LEU A 419 -18.36 24.07 15.56
N LYS A 420 -19.60 23.67 15.25
CA LYS A 420 -20.65 24.57 14.74
C LYS A 420 -20.75 25.86 15.55
N ASP A 421 -20.94 25.75 16.86
CA ASP A 421 -21.19 26.92 17.72
C ASP A 421 -19.99 27.86 17.81
N PHE A 422 -18.76 27.33 17.71
CA PHE A 422 -17.54 28.14 17.67
C PHE A 422 -17.42 28.90 16.34
N ILE A 423 -17.73 28.25 15.23
CA ILE A 423 -17.72 28.87 13.89
C ILE A 423 -18.77 29.99 13.84
N VAL A 424 -20.00 29.70 14.27
CA VAL A 424 -21.09 30.70 14.31
C VAL A 424 -20.72 31.86 15.23
N SER A 425 -20.10 31.59 16.38
CA SER A 425 -19.64 32.64 17.30
C SER A 425 -18.54 33.52 16.70
N PHE A 426 -17.59 32.94 15.97
CA PHE A 426 -16.57 33.70 15.26
C PHE A 426 -17.19 34.68 14.24
N PHE A 427 -18.19 34.24 13.47
CA PHE A 427 -18.92 35.13 12.57
C PHE A 427 -19.82 36.13 13.32
N GLY A 428 -20.39 35.72 14.45
CA GLY A 428 -21.14 36.62 15.34
C GLY A 428 -20.31 37.80 15.83
N TRP A 429 -19.01 37.59 16.08
CA TRP A 429 -18.11 38.69 16.42
C TRP A 429 -18.00 39.75 15.31
N PHE A 430 -17.96 39.35 14.03
CA PHE A 430 -17.99 40.30 12.91
C PHE A 430 -19.30 41.09 12.86
N VAL A 431 -20.44 40.43 13.14
CA VAL A 431 -21.75 41.10 13.22
C VAL A 431 -21.75 42.14 14.35
N LEU A 432 -21.21 41.80 15.52
CA LEU A 432 -21.08 42.72 16.66
C LEU A 432 -20.11 43.87 16.40
N MET A 433 -19.07 43.67 15.58
CA MET A 433 -18.13 44.73 15.22
C MET A 433 -18.72 45.75 14.23
N GLY A 434 -19.79 45.37 13.52
CA GLY A 434 -20.49 46.22 12.55
C GLY A 434 -21.05 47.53 13.13
N ARG A 435 -21.62 48.36 12.25
CA ARG A 435 -22.12 49.72 12.58
C ARG A 435 -23.20 49.73 13.67
N ASN A 436 -24.05 48.71 13.72
CA ASN A 436 -25.17 48.61 14.67
C ASN A 436 -24.94 47.54 15.75
N GLY A 437 -23.68 47.09 15.93
CA GLY A 437 -23.36 46.08 16.93
C GLY A 437 -23.15 46.68 18.33
N ILE A 438 -22.82 45.81 19.28
CA ILE A 438 -22.65 46.19 20.69
C ILE A 438 -21.21 46.67 20.93
N ARG A 439 -21.03 47.60 21.88
CA ARG A 439 -19.73 48.09 22.34
C ARG A 439 -19.52 47.77 23.82
N VAL A 440 -18.26 47.77 24.25
CA VAL A 440 -17.91 47.66 25.67
C VAL A 440 -18.47 48.89 26.40
N GLY A 441 -19.20 48.66 27.48
CA GLY A 441 -19.93 49.69 28.22
C GLY A 441 -21.42 49.77 27.88
N ASP A 442 -21.88 49.15 26.80
CA ASP A 442 -23.30 49.12 26.44
C ASP A 442 -24.10 48.26 27.42
N TRP A 443 -25.30 48.72 27.76
CA TRP A 443 -26.31 47.98 28.48
C TRP A 443 -27.11 47.12 27.52
N VAL A 444 -27.09 45.80 27.73
CA VAL A 444 -27.75 44.86 26.83
C VAL A 444 -28.49 43.75 27.59
N GLU A 445 -29.49 43.18 26.93
CA GLU A 445 -30.17 41.95 27.35
C GLU A 445 -29.92 40.87 26.32
N ILE A 446 -29.28 39.78 26.76
CA ILE A 446 -28.96 38.62 25.94
C ILE A 446 -29.58 37.40 26.62
N ASN A 447 -30.47 36.70 25.92
CA ASN A 447 -31.14 35.50 26.42
C ASN A 447 -31.76 35.68 27.83
N GLY A 448 -32.36 36.85 28.09
CA GLY A 448 -33.00 37.17 29.37
C GLY A 448 -32.07 37.61 30.50
N VAL A 449 -30.74 37.60 30.29
CA VAL A 449 -29.76 38.15 31.24
C VAL A 449 -29.45 39.58 30.86
N ARG A 450 -29.65 40.49 31.81
CA ARG A 450 -29.42 41.93 31.66
C ARG A 450 -28.13 42.34 32.32
N GLY A 451 -27.40 43.23 31.68
CA GLY A 451 -26.16 43.72 32.24
C GLY A 451 -25.39 44.65 31.33
N GLN A 452 -24.29 45.15 31.84
CA GLN A 452 -23.34 45.96 31.07
C GLN A 452 -22.28 45.07 30.42
N VAL A 453 -21.96 45.31 29.15
CA VAL A 453 -20.89 44.59 28.45
C VAL A 453 -19.53 45.03 28.98
N VAL A 454 -18.76 44.08 29.48
CA VAL A 454 -17.42 44.30 30.03
C VAL A 454 -16.34 43.96 29.01
N GLU A 455 -16.52 42.89 28.24
CA GLU A 455 -15.54 42.40 27.28
C GLU A 455 -16.23 41.77 26.08
N ILE A 456 -15.74 42.06 24.88
CA ILE A 456 -16.12 41.37 23.64
C ILE A 456 -14.85 40.71 23.10
N SER A 457 -14.72 39.40 23.28
CA SER A 457 -13.67 38.59 22.67
C SER A 457 -14.15 37.98 21.35
N LEU A 458 -13.26 37.31 20.61
CA LEU A 458 -13.57 36.73 19.29
C LEU A 458 -14.69 35.67 19.33
N LEU A 459 -14.77 34.86 20.40
CA LEU A 459 -15.75 33.78 20.51
C LEU A 459 -16.81 34.02 21.58
N ARG A 460 -16.59 34.97 22.48
CA ARG A 460 -17.44 35.21 23.66
C ARG A 460 -17.62 36.69 23.95
N THR A 461 -18.73 37.03 24.59
CA THR A 461 -19.02 38.34 25.15
C THR A 461 -19.32 38.16 26.64
N VAL A 462 -18.73 39.00 27.48
CA VAL A 462 -18.86 38.95 28.95
C VAL A 462 -19.68 40.13 29.43
N LEU A 463 -20.75 39.83 30.17
CA LEU A 463 -21.66 40.82 30.75
C LEU A 463 -21.51 40.80 32.28
N LEU A 464 -21.59 41.98 32.88
CA LEU A 464 -21.78 42.12 34.32
C LEU A 464 -23.29 42.20 34.59
N GLU A 465 -23.84 41.16 35.21
CA GLU A 465 -25.28 41.02 35.43
C GLU A 465 -25.83 42.13 36.36
N THR A 466 -27.04 42.60 36.05
CA THR A 466 -27.79 43.60 36.82
C THR A 466 -29.18 43.06 37.15
N GLY A 467 -29.73 43.47 38.30
CA GLY A 467 -31.04 43.03 38.80
C GLY A 467 -32.25 43.47 37.95
N ASN A 468 -33.44 43.13 38.43
CA ASN A 468 -34.71 43.41 37.74
C ASN A 468 -35.01 44.92 37.64
N TRP A 469 -35.68 45.37 36.56
CA TRP A 469 -35.95 46.80 36.26
C TRP A 469 -36.72 47.58 37.34
N THR A 470 -37.37 46.88 38.25
CA THR A 470 -38.26 47.44 39.28
C THR A 470 -37.52 47.89 40.54
N GLU A 471 -36.31 47.37 40.80
CA GLU A 471 -35.47 47.74 41.94
C GLU A 471 -34.06 48.12 41.45
N ALA A 472 -33.36 48.94 42.23
CA ALA A 472 -32.16 49.64 41.82
C ALA A 472 -31.19 48.74 41.03
N GLY A 473 -30.90 49.12 39.78
CA GLY A 473 -30.07 48.41 38.80
C GLY A 473 -28.60 48.36 39.18
N HIS A 474 -28.31 47.89 40.39
CA HIS A 474 -26.97 47.66 40.86
C HIS A 474 -26.42 46.35 40.26
N PRO A 475 -25.12 46.31 39.92
CA PRO A 475 -24.48 45.08 39.49
C PRO A 475 -24.61 44.00 40.57
N THR A 476 -25.02 42.79 40.19
CA THR A 476 -25.09 41.64 41.11
C THR A 476 -23.70 41.11 41.48
N GLY A 477 -22.66 41.62 40.81
CA GLY A 477 -21.28 41.14 40.91
C GLY A 477 -20.99 39.88 40.08
N ARG A 478 -22.02 39.25 39.48
CA ARG A 478 -21.86 38.05 38.66
C ARG A 478 -21.45 38.42 37.24
N LYS A 479 -20.40 37.78 36.74
CA LYS A 479 -19.98 37.86 35.32
C LYS A 479 -20.57 36.69 34.56
N VAL A 480 -21.38 36.97 33.56
CA VAL A 480 -21.99 35.95 32.70
C VAL A 480 -21.31 35.99 31.34
N THR A 481 -20.87 34.83 30.87
CA THR A 481 -20.18 34.70 29.58
C THR A 481 -21.09 34.04 28.57
N PHE A 482 -21.31 34.70 27.44
CA PHE A 482 -22.07 34.18 26.32
C PHE A 482 -21.15 33.91 25.15
N LEU A 483 -21.43 32.85 24.39
CA LEU A 483 -20.84 32.66 23.07
C LEU A 483 -21.46 33.66 22.09
N ASN A 484 -20.65 34.25 21.22
CA ASN A 484 -21.09 35.29 20.27
C ASN A 484 -22.14 34.81 19.24
N SER A 485 -22.45 33.50 19.21
CA SER A 485 -23.52 32.91 18.41
C SER A 485 -24.89 33.61 18.54
N PHE A 486 -25.19 34.23 19.69
CA PHE A 486 -26.45 34.96 19.90
C PHE A 486 -26.66 36.11 18.90
N ALA A 487 -25.58 36.68 18.36
CA ALA A 487 -25.65 37.78 17.40
C ALA A 487 -26.14 37.34 16.01
N VAL A 488 -26.10 36.03 15.72
CA VAL A 488 -26.46 35.44 14.43
C VAL A 488 -27.74 34.63 14.53
N GLU A 489 -27.83 33.73 15.52
CA GLU A 489 -28.95 32.79 15.67
C GLU A 489 -30.05 33.32 16.59
N GLY A 490 -29.76 34.33 17.40
CA GLY A 490 -30.66 34.86 18.41
C GLY A 490 -31.03 36.33 18.20
N HIS A 491 -31.54 36.93 19.27
CA HIS A 491 -31.75 38.37 19.36
C HIS A 491 -31.10 38.88 20.63
N TYR A 492 -30.73 40.16 20.60
CA TYR A 492 -30.28 40.90 21.77
C TYR A 492 -30.94 42.27 21.75
N PHE A 493 -31.18 42.81 22.93
CA PHE A 493 -31.65 44.18 23.08
C PHE A 493 -30.47 45.02 23.53
N ASN A 494 -30.09 46.03 22.74
CA ASN A 494 -29.15 47.06 23.18
C ASN A 494 -29.97 48.25 23.69
N PHE A 495 -29.63 48.77 24.87
CA PHE A 495 -30.30 49.89 25.55
C PHE A 495 -29.42 51.16 25.64
N THR A 496 -28.21 51.15 25.05
CA THR A 496 -27.26 52.28 25.06
C THR A 496 -27.00 52.89 23.67
N THR A 497 -27.49 52.30 22.58
CA THR A 497 -27.26 52.86 21.24
C THR A 497 -28.06 54.15 21.03
N SER A 498 -27.44 55.13 20.35
CA SER A 498 -27.97 56.47 20.09
C SER A 498 -29.44 56.45 19.63
N GLY A 499 -30.32 57.12 20.39
CA GLY A 499 -31.77 57.21 20.12
C GLY A 499 -32.68 56.43 21.10
N GLN A 500 -32.14 55.85 22.17
CA GLN A 500 -32.90 55.00 23.08
C GLN A 500 -33.41 55.78 24.30
N TRP A 501 -34.43 56.56 23.99
CA TRP A 501 -35.28 57.22 24.95
C TRP A 501 -36.23 56.20 25.57
N LEU A 502 -36.27 56.14 26.90
CA LEU A 502 -37.21 55.29 27.62
C LEU A 502 -38.24 56.15 28.36
N TRP A 503 -39.44 55.60 28.48
CA TRP A 503 -40.45 56.16 29.36
C TRP A 503 -40.24 55.62 30.77
N ASP A 504 -40.02 56.52 31.72
CA ASP A 504 -40.00 56.20 33.14
C ASP A 504 -41.24 56.79 33.82
N GLU A 505 -41.59 56.23 34.98
CA GLU A 505 -42.78 56.60 35.73
C GLU A 505 -42.40 57.12 37.12
N LEU A 506 -42.81 58.36 37.43
CA LEU A 506 -42.82 58.88 38.79
C LEU A 506 -44.20 58.63 39.40
N ARG A 507 -44.28 57.76 40.41
CA ARG A 507 -45.51 57.48 41.14
C ARG A 507 -45.53 58.25 42.45
N VAL A 508 -46.53 59.10 42.59
CA VAL A 508 -46.74 59.94 43.78
C VAL A 508 -48.13 59.67 44.31
N ARG A 509 -48.22 59.34 45.60
CA ARG A 509 -49.50 59.16 46.27
C ARG A 509 -49.91 60.47 46.95
N ILE A 510 -51.10 60.95 46.63
CA ILE A 510 -51.70 62.14 47.24
C ILE A 510 -52.75 61.68 48.27
N PRO A 511 -52.62 62.10 49.55
CA PRO A 511 -53.62 61.88 50.59
C PRO A 511 -55.02 62.41 50.24
N GLN A 512 -56.09 61.86 50.83
CA GLN A 512 -57.48 62.22 50.50
C GLN A 512 -57.93 63.59 51.05
N ASP A 513 -57.14 64.19 51.93
CA ASP A 513 -57.44 65.44 52.64
C ASP A 513 -57.02 66.72 51.89
N GLU A 514 -56.33 66.59 50.75
CA GLU A 514 -55.86 67.72 49.94
C GLU A 514 -56.54 67.74 48.55
N ASP A 515 -56.80 68.93 48.00
CA ASP A 515 -57.31 69.06 46.62
C ASP A 515 -56.25 68.56 45.62
N PRO A 516 -56.51 67.47 44.87
CA PRO A 516 -55.48 66.86 44.05
C PRO A 516 -55.18 67.66 42.78
N TYR A 517 -56.10 68.46 42.26
CA TYR A 517 -55.94 69.09 40.94
C TYR A 517 -54.81 70.14 40.90
N PRO A 518 -54.67 71.06 41.88
CA PRO A 518 -53.54 71.99 41.93
C PRO A 518 -52.19 71.30 42.10
N LEU A 519 -52.16 70.20 42.87
CA LEU A 519 -50.96 69.45 43.16
C LEU A 519 -50.50 68.64 41.94
N ILE A 520 -51.43 68.00 41.23
CA ILE A 520 -51.18 67.34 39.95
C ILE A 520 -50.62 68.33 38.92
N ALA A 521 -51.20 69.52 38.82
CA ALA A 521 -50.73 70.55 37.89
C ALA A 521 -49.30 71.01 38.21
N LYS A 522 -48.99 71.21 39.49
CA LYS A 522 -47.63 71.55 39.96
C LYS A 522 -46.64 70.42 39.72
N LEU A 523 -47.01 69.16 39.99
CA LEU A 523 -46.18 67.99 39.74
C LEU A 523 -45.87 67.84 38.25
N ARG A 524 -46.87 68.01 37.38
CA ARG A 524 -46.66 67.99 35.92
C ARG A 524 -45.69 69.09 35.48
N ALA A 525 -45.89 70.32 35.95
CA ALA A 525 -45.03 71.45 35.61
C ALA A 525 -43.58 71.25 36.09
N LEU A 526 -43.41 70.70 37.30
CA LEU A 526 -42.11 70.36 37.88
C LEU A 526 -41.37 69.32 37.03
N VAL A 527 -42.04 68.22 36.69
CA VAL A 527 -41.43 67.18 35.84
C VAL A 527 -41.13 67.73 34.45
N ALA A 528 -42.05 68.52 33.86
CA ALA A 528 -41.85 69.12 32.54
C ALA A 528 -40.64 70.06 32.48
N GLU A 529 -40.38 70.84 33.53
CA GLU A 529 -39.23 71.75 33.55
C GLU A 529 -37.92 70.99 33.79
N GLU A 530 -37.89 70.00 34.68
CA GLU A 530 -36.71 69.18 34.95
C GLU A 530 -36.31 68.30 33.76
N THR A 531 -37.29 67.75 33.02
CA THR A 531 -37.02 66.87 31.87
C THR A 531 -36.99 67.60 30.53
N LYS A 532 -37.13 68.93 30.51
CA LYS A 532 -37.23 69.74 29.29
C LYS A 532 -36.04 69.57 28.34
N GLY A 533 -34.83 69.51 28.89
CA GLY A 533 -33.60 69.33 28.11
C GLY A 533 -33.55 67.95 27.44
N GLU A 534 -33.93 66.91 28.18
CA GLU A 534 -34.03 65.54 27.67
C GLU A 534 -35.15 65.42 26.62
N ALA A 535 -36.33 65.99 26.90
CA ALA A 535 -37.48 65.97 26.01
C ALA A 535 -37.19 66.62 24.64
N GLN A 536 -36.50 67.76 24.62
CA GLN A 536 -36.13 68.43 23.37
C GLN A 536 -35.10 67.65 22.55
N LEU A 537 -34.13 67.01 23.22
CA LEU A 537 -33.18 66.13 22.56
C LEU A 537 -33.88 64.88 22.03
N ALA A 538 -34.88 64.38 22.76
CA ALA A 538 -35.67 63.23 22.36
C ALA A 538 -36.48 63.49 21.10
N GLU A 539 -37.20 64.60 21.06
CA GLU A 539 -37.98 64.98 19.89
C GLU A 539 -37.10 65.17 18.66
N LYS A 540 -35.92 65.78 18.80
CA LYS A 540 -34.94 65.93 17.70
C LYS A 540 -34.42 64.58 17.20
N ASP A 541 -34.00 63.70 18.11
CA ASP A 541 -33.50 62.37 17.77
C ASP A 541 -34.62 61.53 17.11
N TRP A 542 -35.86 61.62 17.61
CA TRP A 542 -37.02 60.94 17.07
C TRP A 542 -37.48 61.51 15.72
N GLU A 543 -37.34 62.80 15.46
CA GLU A 543 -37.69 63.40 14.17
C GLU A 543 -36.85 62.80 13.03
N HIS A 544 -35.56 62.53 13.31
CA HIS A 544 -34.65 61.89 12.37
C HIS A 544 -35.04 60.43 12.05
N VAL A 545 -35.62 59.71 13.02
CA VAL A 545 -36.11 58.33 12.86
C VAL A 545 -37.48 58.30 12.17
N THR A 546 -38.38 59.22 12.55
CA THR A 546 -39.77 59.29 12.08
C THR A 546 -39.85 59.60 10.58
N ARG A 547 -38.97 60.48 10.06
CA ARG A 547 -38.86 60.74 8.60
C ARG A 547 -38.50 59.50 7.77
N ARG A 548 -37.85 58.50 8.37
CA ARG A 548 -37.40 57.29 7.67
C ARG A 548 -38.44 56.16 7.68
N TYR A 549 -39.40 56.16 8.61
CA TYR A 549 -40.35 55.05 8.82
C TYR A 549 -41.84 55.45 8.89
N GLY A 550 -42.20 56.73 8.72
CA GLY A 550 -43.60 57.15 8.50
C GLY A 550 -44.52 57.05 9.71
N VAL A 551 -43.98 57.11 10.94
CA VAL A 551 -44.75 57.01 12.19
C VAL A 551 -45.33 58.39 12.58
N ARG A 552 -46.40 58.43 13.39
CA ARG A 552 -47.04 59.68 13.88
C ARG A 552 -46.07 60.56 14.68
N VAL A 553 -46.39 61.86 14.75
CA VAL A 553 -45.67 62.88 15.54
C VAL A 553 -45.49 62.41 16.98
N PHE A 554 -44.24 62.30 17.41
CA PHE A 554 -43.84 61.94 18.77
C PHE A 554 -43.78 63.21 19.62
N SER A 555 -44.41 63.22 20.80
CA SER A 555 -44.24 64.26 21.81
C SER A 555 -43.60 63.66 23.04
N ALA A 556 -42.54 64.30 23.51
CA ALA A 556 -41.80 63.91 24.71
C ALA A 556 -42.35 64.57 25.99
N ASP A 557 -43.47 65.28 25.89
CA ASP A 557 -44.08 65.97 27.03
C ASP A 557 -44.57 64.97 28.09
N PRO A 558 -44.35 65.27 29.38
CA PRO A 558 -44.77 64.37 30.43
C PRO A 558 -46.29 64.27 30.51
N THR A 559 -46.76 63.03 30.58
CA THR A 559 -48.19 62.69 30.64
C THR A 559 -48.54 62.24 32.04
N VAL A 560 -49.72 62.66 32.53
CA VAL A 560 -50.20 62.30 33.86
C VAL A 560 -51.34 61.28 33.72
N ASP A 561 -51.20 60.14 34.39
CA ASP A 561 -52.29 59.19 34.65
C ASP A 561 -52.69 59.27 36.13
N VAL A 562 -53.99 59.22 36.40
CA VAL A 562 -54.54 59.37 37.76
C VAL A 562 -55.41 58.16 38.05
N ARG A 563 -55.10 57.45 39.15
CA ARG A 563 -55.84 56.27 39.58
C ARG A 563 -56.31 56.44 41.03
N ALA A 564 -57.59 56.18 41.26
CA ALA A 564 -58.13 56.13 42.61
C ALA A 564 -57.74 54.79 43.27
N THR A 565 -57.21 54.84 44.48
CA THR A 565 -56.83 53.67 45.29
C THR A 565 -57.50 53.78 46.67
N GLU A 566 -57.55 52.68 47.44
CA GLU A 566 -58.18 52.67 48.77
C GLU A 566 -57.52 53.67 49.76
N GLU A 567 -56.22 53.96 49.55
CA GLU A 567 -55.41 54.80 50.44
C GLU A 567 -55.21 56.24 49.91
N GLY A 568 -55.90 56.63 48.84
CA GLY A 568 -55.78 57.96 48.22
C GLY A 568 -55.69 57.95 46.71
N LEU A 569 -55.23 59.07 46.14
CA LEU A 569 -55.09 59.23 44.69
C LEU A 569 -53.64 58.89 44.29
N GLU A 570 -53.44 57.89 43.45
CA GLU A 570 -52.13 57.58 42.86
C GLU A 570 -51.97 58.36 41.56
N VAL A 571 -51.01 59.28 41.54
CA VAL A 571 -50.66 60.09 40.38
C VAL A 571 -49.38 59.52 39.78
N THR A 572 -49.47 59.04 38.54
CA THR A 572 -48.33 58.56 37.78
C THR A 572 -47.96 59.58 36.72
N VAL A 573 -46.82 60.23 36.87
CA VAL A 573 -46.27 61.13 35.85
C VAL A 573 -45.25 60.36 35.02
N ARG A 574 -45.58 60.15 33.75
CA ARG A 574 -44.70 59.51 32.76
C ARG A 574 -43.82 60.56 32.11
N TYR A 575 -42.51 60.35 32.11
CA TYR A 575 -41.55 61.23 31.48
C TYR A 575 -40.54 60.43 30.67
N ILE A 576 -39.86 61.11 29.74
CA ILE A 576 -38.83 60.49 28.92
C ILE A 576 -37.45 60.80 29.49
N THR A 577 -36.56 59.81 29.50
CA THR A 577 -35.18 59.97 29.97
C THR A 577 -34.25 58.98 29.26
N ARG A 578 -32.94 59.19 29.34
CA ARG A 578 -31.95 58.22 28.84
C ARG A 578 -31.76 57.08 29.85
N ALA A 579 -31.50 55.87 29.35
CA ALA A 579 -31.28 54.69 30.21
C ALA A 579 -30.19 54.86 31.27
N ALA A 580 -29.10 55.58 30.93
CA ALA A 580 -27.99 55.83 31.84
C ALA A 580 -28.33 56.85 32.96
N GLU A 581 -29.16 57.85 32.66
CA GLU A 581 -29.47 58.97 33.55
C GLU A 581 -30.74 58.73 34.37
N ARG A 582 -31.55 57.73 33.98
CA ARG A 582 -32.84 57.35 34.59
C ARG A 582 -32.84 57.41 36.11
N TYR A 583 -31.86 56.77 36.76
CA TYR A 583 -31.82 56.71 38.23
C TYR A 583 -31.58 58.08 38.86
N GLU A 584 -30.65 58.85 38.30
CA GLU A 584 -30.33 60.19 38.79
C GLU A 584 -31.54 61.11 38.62
N VAL A 585 -32.17 61.09 37.44
CA VAL A 585 -33.37 61.87 37.14
C VAL A 585 -34.53 61.46 38.05
N ARG A 586 -34.79 60.16 38.21
CA ARG A 586 -35.86 59.66 39.09
C ARG A 586 -35.63 60.04 40.55
N SER A 587 -34.40 59.95 41.04
CA SER A 587 -34.04 60.38 42.39
C SER A 587 -34.26 61.88 42.55
N ARG A 588 -33.78 62.69 41.60
CA ARG A 588 -33.94 64.15 41.61
C ARG A 588 -35.41 64.56 41.60
N LEU A 589 -36.21 63.95 40.73
CA LEU A 589 -37.66 64.14 40.64
C LEU A 589 -38.38 63.69 41.91
N GLY A 590 -37.99 62.56 42.50
CA GLY A 590 -38.52 62.09 43.78
C GLY A 590 -38.28 63.09 44.91
N HIS A 591 -37.05 63.60 45.05
CA HIS A 591 -36.73 64.65 46.04
C HIS A 591 -37.47 65.96 45.77
N ALA A 592 -37.69 66.32 44.50
CA ALA A 592 -38.42 67.51 44.12
C ALA A 592 -39.92 67.36 44.41
N ALA A 593 -40.51 66.19 44.15
CA ALA A 593 -41.89 65.86 44.48
C ALA A 593 -42.12 65.86 46.00
N ILE A 594 -41.19 65.28 46.78
CA ILE A 594 -41.25 65.33 48.26
C ILE A 594 -41.24 66.77 48.75
N ARG A 595 -40.34 67.62 48.23
CA ARG A 595 -40.29 69.05 48.57
C ARG A 595 -41.59 69.79 48.22
N LEU A 596 -42.24 69.43 47.11
CA LEU A 596 -43.50 70.01 46.68
C LEU A 596 -44.66 69.61 47.61
N LEU A 597 -44.72 68.35 48.02
CA LEU A 597 -45.74 67.82 48.93
C LEU A 597 -45.59 68.35 50.36
N HIS A 598 -44.35 68.50 50.83
CA HIS A 598 -44.05 68.98 52.19
C HIS A 598 -43.96 70.52 52.26
N GLY A 599 -44.72 71.24 51.43
CA GLY A 599 -44.71 72.70 51.30
C GLY A 599 -45.16 73.53 52.52
N ARG A 600 -44.90 73.06 53.75
CA ARG A 600 -44.77 73.85 54.98
C ARG A 600 -43.46 73.42 55.66
N GLY A 601 -42.55 74.39 55.74
CA GLY A 601 -41.12 74.15 55.97
C GLY A 601 -40.78 73.26 57.16
N GLU A 602 -39.86 72.34 56.92
CA GLU A 602 -38.81 72.01 57.86
C GLU A 602 -37.58 71.53 57.09
N THR A 603 -36.43 71.91 57.62
CA THR A 603 -35.09 71.71 57.08
C THR A 603 -34.81 70.27 56.68
N ALA A 604 -34.57 70.00 55.40
CA ALA A 604 -33.81 68.82 55.01
C ALA A 604 -32.36 69.02 55.50
N PRO A 605 -31.77 68.08 56.27
CA PRO A 605 -30.35 68.14 56.55
C PRO A 605 -29.57 67.97 55.23
N PRO A 606 -28.39 68.59 55.09
CA PRO A 606 -27.59 68.49 53.88
C PRO A 606 -27.25 67.03 53.57
N PRO A 607 -27.05 66.67 52.29
CA PRO A 607 -26.66 65.31 51.93
C PRO A 607 -25.37 64.95 52.67
N GLU A 608 -25.43 63.93 53.52
CA GLU A 608 -24.23 63.28 54.02
C GLU A 608 -23.41 62.86 52.81
N ALA A 609 -22.18 63.36 52.76
CA ALA A 609 -21.17 62.92 51.83
C ALA A 609 -21.15 61.39 51.88
N VAL A 610 -21.47 60.76 50.76
CA VAL A 610 -21.16 59.35 50.52
C VAL A 610 -19.70 59.18 50.90
N ILE A 611 -19.49 58.46 51.99
CA ILE A 611 -18.17 58.09 52.49
C ILE A 611 -17.45 57.45 51.32
N ALA A 612 -16.42 58.12 50.82
CA ALA A 612 -15.44 57.53 49.96
C ALA A 612 -14.93 56.28 50.68
N GLY A 613 -15.30 55.10 50.18
CA GLY A 613 -14.66 53.85 50.58
C GLY A 613 -13.14 54.03 50.45
N PRO A 614 -12.34 53.48 51.38
CA PRO A 614 -10.93 53.80 51.48
C PRO A 614 -10.24 53.56 50.14
N ALA A 615 -9.54 54.60 49.68
CA ALA A 615 -8.56 54.52 48.62
C ALA A 615 -7.67 53.30 48.90
N GLY A 616 -7.64 52.36 47.94
CA GLY A 616 -6.74 51.23 47.99
C GLY A 616 -5.32 51.72 48.24
N ALA A 617 -4.77 51.32 49.37
CA ALA A 617 -3.35 51.41 49.63
C ALA A 617 -2.65 50.70 48.47
N GLY A 618 -1.84 51.46 47.73
CA GLY A 618 -0.83 50.90 46.85
C GLY A 618 0.13 50.09 47.71
N GLU A 619 -0.06 48.78 47.74
CA GLU A 619 0.94 47.85 48.24
C GLU A 619 2.05 47.76 47.19
N ASN A 620 3.06 48.60 47.38
CA ASN A 620 4.39 48.37 46.87
C ASN A 620 4.92 47.10 47.57
N VAL A 621 4.86 45.95 46.90
CA VAL A 621 5.68 44.80 47.25
C VAL A 621 6.61 44.51 46.08
N ALA A 622 7.87 44.86 46.31
CA ALA A 622 8.99 44.31 45.58
C ALA A 622 9.02 42.78 45.74
N LYS A 623 8.81 42.05 44.64
CA LYS A 623 9.65 40.93 44.17
C LYS A 623 9.12 40.30 42.89
#